data_AF-A0A3D0NT79-F1
#
_entry.id   AF-A0A3D0NT79-F1
#
_cell.length_a   1.000
_cell.length_b   1.000
_cell.length_c   1.000
_cell.angle_alpha   90.00
_cell.angle_beta   90.00
_cell.angle_gamma   90.00
#
_symmetry.space_group_name_H-M   'P 1'
#
loop_
_entity.id
_entity.type
_entity.pdbx_description
1 polymer ?
#
loop_
_entity_poly.entity_id
_entity_poly.type
_entity_poly.pdbx_seq_one_letter_code
_entity_poly.pdbx_strand_id
1 'polypeptide(L)'
;KLPTTVDFQVINTPRFQAYAKDKPYLHFGTELANNYIIVYTNEKYIQGLLIDLGSDFLSFYPKILSPLDSIGNDRSGITQVLNQPFLNLSGRGVIVGIVDTGIDYTKDIFRFEDGSSKILNIWDQTMDGPRSSDLYFGADFDNAAINQALESDNPQSIVPQIDE
;
A
#
# COMPACT_ATOMS: atom_id res chain seq x y z
N LYS A 1 -8.58 13.52 6.13
CA LYS A 1 -8.95 12.08 6.20
C LYS A 1 -7.93 11.39 7.11
N LEU A 2 -8.32 10.27 7.72
CA LEU A 2 -7.76 9.68 8.95
C LEU A 2 -7.92 10.54 10.23
N PRO A 3 -8.06 9.89 11.41
CA PRO A 3 -7.99 8.44 11.65
C PRO A 3 -9.29 7.64 11.41
N THR A 4 -10.37 8.27 10.93
CA THR A 4 -11.72 7.66 10.90
C THR A 4 -12.11 6.94 9.59
N THR A 5 -11.14 6.68 8.71
CA THR A 5 -11.37 6.01 7.43
C THR A 5 -11.22 4.50 7.57
N VAL A 6 -12.16 3.75 7.01
CA VAL A 6 -12.19 2.29 7.06
C VAL A 6 -12.65 1.72 5.72
N ASP A 7 -12.36 0.44 5.46
CA ASP A 7 -12.79 -0.29 4.27
C ASP A 7 -13.71 -1.47 4.60
N PHE A 8 -14.52 -1.85 3.61
CA PHE A 8 -15.30 -3.09 3.61
C PHE A 8 -15.37 -3.66 2.20
N GLN A 9 -15.71 -4.94 2.10
CA GLN A 9 -15.83 -5.64 0.81
C GLN A 9 -17.29 -5.94 0.46
N VAL A 10 -17.63 -5.77 -0.81
CA VAL A 10 -18.93 -6.13 -1.40
C VAL A 10 -18.75 -6.72 -2.79
N ILE A 11 -19.77 -7.42 -3.30
CA ILE A 11 -19.80 -7.83 -4.70
C ILE A 11 -20.34 -6.65 -5.53
N ASN A 12 -19.63 -6.30 -6.60
CA ASN A 12 -19.98 -5.25 -7.54
C ASN A 12 -21.18 -5.66 -8.42
N THR A 13 -22.37 -5.64 -7.82
CA THR A 13 -23.64 -5.97 -8.49
C THR A 13 -24.35 -4.70 -8.98
N PRO A 14 -25.26 -4.80 -9.98
CA PRO A 14 -26.11 -3.67 -10.37
C PRO A 14 -26.93 -3.09 -9.21
N ARG A 15 -27.33 -3.94 -8.25
CA ARG A 15 -28.02 -3.52 -7.02
C ARG A 15 -27.11 -2.63 -6.16
N PHE A 16 -25.88 -3.06 -5.92
CA PHE A 16 -24.92 -2.27 -5.14
C PHE A 16 -24.59 -0.95 -5.82
N GLN A 17 -24.38 -0.95 -7.14
CA GLN A 17 -24.15 0.26 -7.93
C GLN A 17 -25.32 1.25 -7.82
N ALA A 18 -26.56 0.78 -7.91
CA ALA A 18 -27.75 1.61 -7.70
C ALA A 18 -27.84 2.14 -6.25
N TYR A 19 -27.51 1.31 -5.26
CA TYR A 19 -27.48 1.68 -3.85
C TYR A 19 -26.43 2.74 -3.54
N ALA A 20 -25.25 2.68 -4.16
CA ALA A 20 -24.15 3.59 -3.89
C ALA A 20 -24.27 4.93 -4.63
N LYS A 21 -25.10 5.00 -5.69
CA LYS A 21 -25.24 6.16 -6.59
C LYS A 21 -25.52 7.48 -5.86
N ASP A 22 -26.25 7.45 -4.75
CA ASP A 22 -26.64 8.62 -3.96
C ASP A 22 -25.84 8.78 -2.64
N LYS A 23 -24.78 7.99 -2.45
CA LYS A 23 -23.96 7.95 -1.23
C LYS A 23 -22.54 8.42 -1.52
N PRO A 24 -22.30 9.73 -1.59
CA PRO A 24 -20.98 10.29 -1.93
C PRO A 24 -19.90 10.00 -0.87
N TYR A 25 -20.30 9.44 0.28
CA TYR A 25 -19.39 8.97 1.34
C TYR A 25 -18.85 7.56 1.08
N LEU A 26 -19.34 6.86 0.05
CA LEU A 26 -18.78 5.59 -0.42
C LEU A 26 -17.78 5.88 -1.53
N HIS A 27 -16.55 5.43 -1.32
CA HIS A 27 -15.47 5.63 -2.27
C HIS A 27 -14.97 4.28 -2.74
N PHE A 28 -15.08 4.06 -4.05
CA PHE A 28 -14.70 2.79 -4.66
C PHE A 28 -13.20 2.73 -4.85
N GLY A 29 -12.59 1.70 -4.29
CA GLY A 29 -11.22 1.32 -4.56
C GLY A 29 -11.15 0.26 -5.66
N THR A 30 -10.10 -0.55 -5.58
CA THR A 30 -9.83 -1.61 -6.56
C THR A 30 -10.92 -2.68 -6.60
N GLU A 31 -11.35 -3.03 -7.82
CA GLU A 31 -12.11 -4.24 -8.08
C GLU A 31 -11.16 -5.43 -8.25
N LEU A 32 -11.32 -6.43 -7.39
CA LEU A 32 -10.59 -7.67 -7.36
C LEU A 32 -11.29 -8.76 -8.19
N ALA A 33 -10.64 -9.91 -8.34
CA ALA A 33 -11.23 -11.07 -9.02
C ALA A 33 -12.61 -11.43 -8.43
N ASN A 34 -13.50 -11.98 -9.27
CA ASN A 34 -14.88 -12.35 -8.92
C ASN A 34 -15.76 -11.14 -8.51
N ASN A 35 -15.48 -9.96 -9.04
CA ASN A 35 -16.24 -8.72 -8.84
C ASN A 35 -16.28 -8.24 -7.37
N TYR A 36 -15.33 -8.64 -6.54
CA TYR A 36 -15.21 -8.07 -5.20
C TYR A 36 -14.65 -6.66 -5.32
N ILE A 37 -15.27 -5.67 -4.68
CA ILE A 37 -14.74 -4.31 -4.66
C ILE A 37 -14.45 -3.88 -3.22
N ILE A 38 -13.30 -3.23 -3.03
CA ILE A 38 -12.95 -2.58 -1.77
C ILE A 38 -13.64 -1.22 -1.75
N VAL A 39 -14.43 -0.95 -0.72
CA VAL A 39 -15.16 0.31 -0.58
C VAL A 39 -14.69 1.01 0.69
N TYR A 40 -14.18 2.22 0.54
CA TYR A 40 -13.76 3.07 1.64
C TYR A 40 -14.89 4.00 2.09
N THR A 41 -15.00 4.18 3.40
CA THR A 41 -16.00 5.06 4.03
C THR A 41 -15.48 5.60 5.36
N ASN A 42 -16.26 6.48 5.99
CA ASN A 42 -16.02 6.87 7.38
C ASN A 42 -16.62 5.84 8.35
N GLU A 43 -15.92 5.52 9.43
CA GLU A 43 -16.33 4.51 10.42
C GLU A 43 -17.76 4.70 10.95
N LYS A 44 -18.22 5.95 11.05
CA LYS A 44 -19.57 6.28 11.53
C LYS A 44 -20.69 5.73 10.65
N TYR A 45 -20.40 5.40 9.38
CA TYR A 45 -21.38 4.86 8.44
C TYR A 45 -21.45 3.33 8.44
N ILE A 46 -20.48 2.63 9.07
CA ILE A 46 -20.36 1.17 8.98
C ILE A 46 -21.60 0.45 9.52
N GLN A 47 -22.14 0.88 10.66
CA GLN A 47 -23.33 0.22 11.22
C GLN A 47 -24.55 0.33 10.29
N GLY A 48 -24.77 1.50 9.68
CA GLY A 48 -25.85 1.69 8.71
C GLY A 48 -25.64 0.83 7.46
N LEU A 49 -24.41 0.82 6.93
CA LEU A 49 -24.05 0.02 5.76
C LEU A 49 -24.26 -1.48 5.99
N LEU A 50 -23.91 -1.99 7.16
CA LEU A 50 -24.12 -3.39 7.51
C LEU A 50 -25.61 -3.76 7.56
N ILE A 51 -26.45 -2.85 8.08
CA ILE A 51 -27.91 -3.03 8.11
C ILE A 51 -28.50 -2.98 6.69
N ASP A 52 -28.10 -1.98 5.89
CA ASP A 52 -28.67 -1.72 4.57
C ASP A 52 -28.28 -2.78 3.53
N LEU A 53 -27.03 -3.25 3.58
CA LEU A 53 -26.48 -4.22 2.63
C LEU A 53 -26.74 -5.66 3.05
N GLY A 54 -26.89 -5.94 4.35
CA GLY A 54 -27.16 -7.28 4.86
C GLY A 54 -26.14 -8.31 4.35
N SER A 55 -26.61 -9.33 3.62
CA SER A 55 -25.76 -10.39 3.05
C SER A 55 -24.75 -9.90 2.01
N ASP A 56 -24.96 -8.73 1.42
CA ASP A 56 -24.05 -8.16 0.42
C ASP A 56 -22.82 -7.52 1.09
N PHE A 57 -22.86 -7.29 2.41
CA PHE A 57 -21.74 -6.82 3.22
C PHE A 57 -20.86 -8.03 3.61
N LEU A 58 -19.79 -8.26 2.86
CA LEU A 58 -19.04 -9.51 2.96
C LEU A 58 -18.01 -9.49 4.08
N SER A 59 -17.33 -8.36 4.28
CA SER A 59 -16.20 -8.31 5.18
C SER A 59 -15.89 -6.90 5.66
N PHE A 60 -15.73 -6.77 6.97
CA PHE A 60 -15.07 -5.67 7.67
C PHE A 60 -14.18 -6.31 8.74
N TYR A 61 -12.87 -6.38 8.48
CA TYR A 61 -11.92 -6.96 9.42
C TYR A 61 -10.86 -5.92 9.76
N PRO A 62 -10.91 -5.27 10.93
CA PRO A 62 -9.74 -4.61 11.46
C PRO A 62 -8.70 -5.71 11.75
N LYS A 63 -7.72 -5.88 10.86
CA LYS A 63 -6.61 -6.81 11.05
C LYS A 63 -5.53 -6.09 11.84
N ILE A 64 -5.35 -6.50 13.09
CA ILE A 64 -4.16 -6.13 13.86
C ILE A 64 -3.04 -7.08 13.40
N LEU A 65 -2.06 -6.53 12.70
CA LEU A 65 -0.84 -7.22 12.31
C LEU A 65 0.29 -6.78 13.25
N SER A 66 1.21 -7.70 13.55
CA SER A 66 2.41 -7.42 14.35
C SER A 66 3.63 -7.76 13.48
N PRO A 67 4.75 -7.02 13.60
CA PRO A 67 5.99 -7.41 12.96
C PRO A 67 6.36 -8.85 13.31
N LEU A 68 6.73 -9.63 12.30
CA LEU A 68 7.27 -10.97 12.48
C LEU A 68 8.80 -10.84 12.44
N ASP A 69 9.46 -11.22 13.54
CA ASP A 69 10.93 -11.22 13.57
C ASP A 69 11.48 -12.32 12.65
N SER A 70 12.55 -12.00 11.90
CA SER A 70 13.14 -12.92 10.93
C SER A 70 14.36 -13.63 11.52
N ILE A 71 14.33 -14.96 11.53
CA ILE A 71 15.55 -15.77 11.71
C ILE A 71 16.33 -15.70 10.39
N GLY A 72 17.56 -15.18 10.44
CA GLY A 72 18.35 -14.72 9.29
C GLY A 72 18.58 -15.70 8.12
N ASN A 73 18.86 -15.08 6.96
CA ASN A 73 19.04 -15.66 5.62
C ASN A 73 19.99 -16.86 5.49
N ASP A 74 20.88 -17.08 6.46
CA ASP A 74 21.84 -18.20 6.44
C ASP A 74 21.15 -19.57 6.47
N ARG A 75 19.90 -19.66 6.95
CA ARG A 75 19.14 -20.92 6.97
C ARG A 75 18.42 -21.25 5.65
N SER A 76 18.39 -20.34 4.68
CA SER A 76 17.58 -20.46 3.46
C SER A 76 18.34 -20.97 2.23
N GLY A 77 19.67 -21.21 2.33
CA GLY A 77 20.49 -21.71 1.22
C GLY A 77 20.72 -20.73 0.05
N ILE A 78 20.32 -19.46 0.21
CA ILE A 78 20.35 -18.42 -0.83
C ILE A 78 21.77 -18.18 -1.36
N THR A 79 22.78 -18.16 -0.47
CA THR A 79 24.20 -17.99 -0.83
C THR A 79 24.69 -19.05 -1.81
N GLN A 80 24.18 -20.27 -1.74
CA GLN A 80 24.60 -21.38 -2.59
C GLN A 80 24.06 -21.26 -4.02
N VAL A 81 22.89 -20.63 -4.19
CA VAL A 81 22.26 -20.36 -5.49
C VAL A 81 22.87 -19.13 -6.15
N LEU A 82 23.14 -18.06 -5.40
CA LEU A 82 23.77 -16.84 -5.93
C LEU A 82 25.22 -17.07 -6.42
N ASN A 83 25.93 -18.04 -5.84
CA ASN A 83 27.31 -18.37 -6.23
C ASN A 83 27.39 -19.32 -7.45
N GLN A 84 26.27 -19.66 -8.09
CA GLN A 84 26.27 -20.46 -9.33
C GLN A 84 26.56 -19.54 -10.53
N PRO A 85 27.72 -19.63 -11.19
CA PRO A 85 28.15 -18.67 -12.22
C PRO A 85 27.28 -18.65 -13.49
N PHE A 86 26.40 -19.63 -13.67
CA PHE A 86 25.49 -19.72 -14.82
C PHE A 86 24.08 -19.18 -14.53
N LEU A 87 23.76 -18.94 -13.25
CA LEU A 87 22.48 -18.40 -12.81
C LEU A 87 22.67 -16.91 -12.55
N ASN A 88 22.61 -16.09 -13.60
CA ASN A 88 22.60 -14.61 -13.52
C ASN A 88 21.28 -14.10 -12.92
N LEU A 89 20.93 -14.57 -11.72
CA LEU A 89 19.70 -14.22 -11.01
C LEU A 89 19.94 -12.95 -10.20
N SER A 90 19.65 -11.80 -10.82
CA SER A 90 19.77 -10.47 -10.18
C SER A 90 18.45 -9.91 -9.66
N GLY A 91 17.32 -10.59 -9.92
CA GLY A 91 15.99 -10.04 -9.69
C GLY A 91 15.57 -8.98 -10.72
N ARG A 92 16.34 -8.77 -11.80
CA ARG A 92 15.96 -7.84 -12.87
C ARG A 92 14.59 -8.17 -13.45
N GLY A 93 13.70 -7.18 -13.49
CA GLY A 93 12.33 -7.34 -13.99
C GLY A 93 11.32 -7.83 -12.94
N VAL A 94 11.75 -8.02 -11.69
CA VAL A 94 10.88 -8.40 -10.57
C VAL A 94 10.57 -7.16 -9.73
N ILE A 95 9.29 -6.96 -9.40
CA ILE A 95 8.85 -5.97 -8.41
C ILE A 95 8.61 -6.71 -7.09
N VAL A 96 9.18 -6.17 -6.01
CA VAL A 96 8.97 -6.66 -4.65
C VAL A 96 8.11 -5.63 -3.92
N GLY A 97 6.91 -6.04 -3.50
CA GLY A 97 6.03 -5.23 -2.66
C GLY A 97 6.25 -5.56 -1.18
N ILE A 98 6.44 -4.54 -0.35
CA ILE A 98 6.58 -4.67 1.09
C ILE A 98 5.41 -3.92 1.74
N VAL A 99 4.74 -4.57 2.68
CA VAL A 99 3.68 -3.98 3.50
C VAL A 99 4.12 -4.13 4.95
N ASP A 100 4.66 -3.06 5.51
CA ASP A 100 5.25 -3.04 6.85
C ASP A 100 5.14 -1.63 7.45
N THR A 101 5.92 -1.33 8.49
CA THR A 101 5.98 -0.03 9.19
C THR A 101 6.50 1.13 8.33
N GLY A 102 7.25 0.84 7.27
CA GLY A 102 7.84 1.85 6.42
C GLY A 102 9.14 1.35 5.78
N ILE A 103 9.93 2.30 5.29
CA ILE A 103 11.27 2.08 4.77
C ILE A 103 12.13 3.33 4.91
N ASP A 104 13.35 3.28 5.44
CA ASP A 104 14.22 4.45 5.37
C ASP A 104 14.80 4.58 3.95
N TYR A 105 14.08 5.28 3.07
CA TYR A 105 14.46 5.46 1.65
C TYR A 105 15.77 6.24 1.46
N THR A 106 16.27 6.89 2.51
CA THR A 106 17.52 7.66 2.43
C THR A 106 18.77 6.79 2.53
N LYS A 107 18.66 5.52 2.95
CA LYS A 107 19.81 4.61 3.07
C LYS A 107 20.40 4.23 1.71
N ASP A 108 21.73 4.25 1.60
CA ASP A 108 22.46 3.92 0.37
C ASP A 108 22.16 2.52 -0.19
N ILE A 109 21.77 1.56 0.67
CA ILE A 109 21.40 0.20 0.23
C ILE A 109 20.21 0.20 -0.74
N PHE A 110 19.33 1.20 -0.63
CA PHE A 110 18.16 1.38 -1.49
C PHE A 110 18.43 2.30 -2.68
N ARG A 111 19.68 2.64 -2.95
CA ARG A 111 20.10 3.45 -4.10
C ARG A 111 20.90 2.62 -5.10
N PHE A 112 20.76 2.97 -6.38
CA PHE A 112 21.63 2.51 -7.44
C PHE A 112 22.98 3.22 -7.37
N GLU A 113 23.96 2.74 -8.14
CA GLU A 113 25.33 3.30 -8.16
C GLU A 113 25.37 4.75 -8.65
N ASP A 114 24.38 5.18 -9.43
CA ASP A 114 24.22 6.57 -9.88
C ASP A 114 23.52 7.48 -8.85
N GLY A 115 23.16 6.95 -7.69
CA GLY A 115 22.48 7.66 -6.60
C GLY A 115 20.96 7.65 -6.68
N SER A 116 20.36 7.18 -7.79
CA SER A 116 18.90 7.10 -7.92
C SER A 116 18.29 6.01 -7.05
N SER A 117 17.02 6.16 -6.66
CA SER A 117 16.32 5.23 -5.79
C SER A 117 15.94 3.93 -6.52
N LYS A 118 16.15 2.79 -5.84
CA LYS A 118 15.62 1.47 -6.21
C LYS A 118 14.12 1.32 -5.93
N ILE A 119 13.54 2.23 -5.14
CA ILE A 119 12.16 2.16 -4.67
C ILE A 119 11.25 2.78 -5.73
N LEU A 120 10.32 1.98 -6.27
CA LEU A 120 9.40 2.45 -7.31
C LEU A 120 8.30 3.37 -6.76
N ASN A 121 7.80 3.07 -5.57
CA ASN A 121 6.71 3.81 -4.94
C ASN A 121 6.71 3.63 -3.42
N ILE A 122 6.29 4.65 -2.67
CA ILE A 122 5.96 4.61 -1.25
C ILE A 122 4.51 5.10 -1.08
N TRP A 123 3.65 4.24 -0.53
CA TRP A 123 2.31 4.63 -0.10
C TRP A 123 2.26 4.71 1.43
N ASP A 124 2.37 5.92 1.97
CA ASP A 124 2.24 6.18 3.40
C ASP A 124 0.76 6.28 3.78
N GLN A 125 0.26 5.24 4.44
CA GLN A 125 -1.14 5.14 4.86
C GLN A 125 -1.47 5.89 6.15
N THR A 126 -0.50 6.53 6.82
CA THR A 126 -0.71 7.18 8.13
C THR A 126 -1.06 8.66 8.02
N MET A 127 -0.85 9.26 6.84
CA MET A 127 -1.02 10.70 6.62
C MET A 127 -2.04 11.03 5.52
N ASP A 128 -2.44 12.30 5.45
CA ASP A 128 -3.28 12.82 4.36
C ASP A 128 -2.39 13.66 3.44
N GLY A 129 -1.98 13.11 2.29
CA GLY A 129 -1.15 13.82 1.30
C GLY A 129 -1.55 13.59 -0.16
N PRO A 130 -0.69 14.00 -1.11
CA PRO A 130 -0.89 13.76 -2.54
C PRO A 130 -1.11 12.27 -2.80
N ARG A 131 -2.06 11.93 -3.68
CA ARG A 131 -2.33 10.53 -4.05
C ARG A 131 -2.94 10.44 -5.44
N SER A 132 -2.75 9.30 -6.10
CA SER A 132 -3.47 8.96 -7.33
C SER A 132 -4.99 8.88 -7.09
N SER A 133 -5.78 9.06 -8.15
CA SER A 133 -7.26 9.03 -8.07
C SER A 133 -7.83 7.73 -7.52
N ASP A 134 -7.05 6.66 -7.62
CA ASP A 134 -7.46 5.30 -7.29
C ASP A 134 -7.24 5.00 -5.80
N LEU A 135 -6.51 5.87 -5.09
CA LEU A 135 -6.27 5.80 -3.65
C LEU A 135 -7.17 6.77 -2.90
N TYR A 136 -7.88 6.27 -1.89
CA TYR A 136 -8.82 7.10 -1.13
C TYR A 136 -8.16 7.89 0.02
N PHE A 137 -7.10 7.34 0.60
CA PHE A 137 -6.39 7.86 1.77
C PHE A 137 -4.88 7.58 1.66
N GLY A 138 -4.10 8.17 2.56
CA GLY A 138 -2.64 8.06 2.54
C GLY A 138 -1.97 9.13 1.65
N ALA A 139 -0.67 9.01 1.48
CA ALA A 139 0.12 9.78 0.53
C ALA A 139 0.93 8.83 -0.36
N ASP A 140 0.94 9.09 -1.66
CA ASP A 140 1.57 8.28 -2.70
C ASP A 140 2.78 9.04 -3.25
N PHE A 141 3.96 8.44 -3.17
CA PHE A 141 5.22 9.05 -3.58
C PHE A 141 5.92 8.15 -4.60
N ASP A 142 5.85 8.55 -5.87
CA ASP A 142 6.52 7.84 -6.94
C ASP A 142 8.05 8.00 -6.89
N ASN A 143 8.74 7.22 -7.72
CA ASN A 143 10.21 7.26 -7.81
C ASN A 143 10.75 8.66 -8.13
N ALA A 144 10.02 9.49 -8.88
CA ALA A 144 10.45 10.84 -9.20
C ALA A 144 10.43 11.75 -7.96
N ALA A 145 9.36 11.70 -7.17
CA ALA A 145 9.28 12.41 -5.89
C ALA A 145 10.35 11.93 -4.90
N ILE A 146 10.62 10.62 -4.86
CA ILE A 146 11.68 10.06 -4.02
C ILE A 146 13.06 10.56 -4.45
N ASN A 147 13.39 10.53 -5.75
CA ASN A 147 14.67 11.05 -6.23
C ASN A 147 14.80 12.56 -5.98
N GLN A 148 13.74 13.32 -6.17
CA GLN A 148 13.71 14.75 -5.83
C GLN A 148 13.97 14.98 -4.33
N ALA A 149 13.42 14.12 -3.47
CA ALA A 149 13.71 14.16 -2.04
C ALA A 149 15.18 13.86 -1.75
N LEU A 150 15.79 12.87 -2.41
CA LEU A 150 17.19 12.49 -2.23
C LEU A 150 18.19 13.57 -2.68
N GLU A 151 17.79 14.46 -3.60
CA GLU A 151 18.59 15.62 -4.04
C GLU A 151 18.44 16.85 -3.12
N SER A 152 17.48 16.83 -2.19
CA SER A 152 17.20 17.93 -1.28
C SER A 152 18.08 17.88 -0.03
N ASP A 153 18.46 19.05 0.49
CA ASP A 153 19.10 19.18 1.82
C ASP A 153 18.19 18.69 2.96
N ASN A 154 16.87 18.62 2.71
CA ASN A 154 15.88 18.09 3.64
C ASN A 154 14.89 17.14 2.93
N PRO A 155 15.27 15.86 2.73
CA PRO A 155 14.44 14.89 1.99
C PRO A 155 13.02 14.72 2.58
N GLN A 156 12.93 14.75 3.92
CA GLN A 156 11.67 14.56 4.66
C GLN A 156 10.66 15.68 4.44
N SER A 157 11.07 16.84 3.91
CA SER A 157 10.12 17.90 3.53
C SER A 157 9.32 17.56 2.27
N ILE A 158 9.82 16.62 1.45
CA ILE A 158 9.20 16.19 0.19
C ILE A 158 8.52 14.84 0.39
N VAL A 159 9.26 13.85 0.92
CA VAL A 159 8.72 12.52 1.28
C VAL A 159 8.87 12.36 2.80
N PRO A 160 7.83 12.68 3.60
CA PRO A 160 7.88 12.77 5.05
C PRO A 160 7.73 11.40 5.74
N GLN A 161 8.39 10.38 5.20
CA GLN A 161 8.32 9.03 5.71
C GLN A 161 9.60 8.69 6.49
N ILE A 162 9.42 8.14 7.68
CA ILE A 162 10.48 7.71 8.59
C ILE A 162 10.12 6.27 8.98
N ASP A 163 11.10 5.37 8.91
CA ASP A 163 10.95 3.98 9.35
C ASP A 163 11.27 3.92 10.85
N GLU A 164 10.37 3.33 11.65
CA GLU A 164 10.53 3.14 13.10
C GLU A 164 11.15 1.77 13.43
#